data_AF-A0A0N6W5P2-F1
#
_entry.id   AF-A0A0N6W5P2-F1
#
_cell.length_a   1.000
_cell.length_b   1.000
_cell.length_c   1.000
_cell.angle_alpha   90.00
_cell.angle_beta   90.00
_cell.angle_gamma   90.00
#
_symmetry.space_group_name_H-M   'P 1'
#
loop_
_entity.id
_entity.type
_entity.pdbx_description
1 polymer ?
#
loop_
_entity_poly.entity_id
_entity_poly.type
_entity_poly.pdbx_seq_one_letter_code
_entity_poly.pdbx_strand_id
1 'polypeptide(L)'
;MRKLIALSPLLTAVVAATLSVGVAAPAQAANGWNATVQCTKFRIADSSGHGFFNGHGWAKTKDLAWKAAIKDANDQMPRGYRAKHCVKKKIVRG
;
A
#
# COMPACT_ATOMS: atom_id res chain seq x y z
N MET A 1 -43.00 38.53 29.15
CA MET A 1 -41.86 38.06 28.31
C MET A 1 -40.55 38.41 29.00
N ARG A 2 -39.81 37.41 29.52
CA ARG A 2 -38.34 37.31 29.50
C ARG A 2 -37.94 35.99 30.17
N LYS A 3 -37.18 35.21 29.41
CA LYS A 3 -36.91 33.79 29.58
C LYS A 3 -35.92 33.56 30.73
N LEU A 4 -36.26 32.65 31.64
CA LEU A 4 -35.31 31.99 32.55
C LEU A 4 -34.47 31.04 31.70
N ILE A 5 -33.21 31.39 31.44
CA ILE A 5 -32.23 30.48 30.86
C ILE A 5 -31.52 29.81 32.03
N ALA A 6 -31.92 28.56 32.28
CA ALA A 6 -31.23 27.65 33.19
C ALA A 6 -29.82 27.38 32.64
N LEU A 7 -28.80 27.74 33.42
CA LEU A 7 -27.40 27.42 33.15
C LEU A 7 -27.15 25.99 33.65
N SER A 8 -27.11 25.02 32.73
CA SER A 8 -26.64 23.66 33.00
C SER A 8 -25.13 23.63 33.29
N PRO A 9 -24.65 22.89 34.31
CA PRO A 9 -23.23 22.66 34.50
C PRO A 9 -22.86 21.29 33.90
N LEU A 10 -22.27 21.27 32.71
CA LEU A 10 -21.60 20.09 32.17
C LEU A 10 -20.18 20.50 31.75
N LEU A 11 -19.32 20.74 32.74
CA LEU A 11 -17.87 20.78 32.52
C LEU A 11 -17.39 19.34 32.41
N THR A 12 -17.36 18.85 31.18
CA THR A 12 -16.74 17.58 30.80
C THR A 12 -15.23 17.74 30.94
N ALA A 13 -14.62 17.03 31.90
CA ALA A 13 -13.18 17.00 32.07
C ALA A 13 -12.53 16.35 30.82
N VAL A 14 -11.87 17.17 30.00
CA VAL A 14 -11.07 16.68 28.87
C VAL A 14 -9.71 16.25 29.41
N VAL A 15 -9.57 14.96 29.72
CA VAL A 15 -8.26 14.32 29.87
C VAL A 15 -7.99 13.56 28.58
N ALA A 16 -7.44 14.26 27.58
CA ALA A 16 -6.82 13.61 26.44
C ALA A 16 -5.32 13.61 26.67
N ALA A 17 -4.83 12.49 27.20
CA ALA A 17 -3.42 12.19 27.35
C ALA A 17 -2.71 12.46 26.02
N THR A 18 -1.65 13.27 26.07
CA THR A 18 -0.69 13.39 24.98
C THR A 18 -0.01 12.04 24.81
N LEU A 19 -0.59 11.17 23.97
CA LEU A 19 0.15 10.05 23.41
C LEU A 19 1.29 10.67 22.62
N SER A 20 2.47 10.64 23.23
CA SER A 20 3.75 10.80 22.59
C SER A 20 3.68 10.02 21.29
N VAL A 21 3.55 10.75 20.18
CA VAL A 21 3.77 10.21 18.85
C VAL A 21 5.25 9.87 18.83
N GLY A 22 5.56 8.66 19.31
CA GLY A 22 6.81 8.03 19.04
C GLY A 22 6.93 8.09 17.54
N VAL A 23 7.80 8.95 17.06
CA VAL A 23 8.28 8.89 15.69
C VAL A 23 8.81 7.48 15.55
N ALA A 24 7.98 6.59 15.02
CA ALA A 24 8.46 5.40 14.37
C ALA A 24 9.28 5.95 13.20
N ALA A 25 10.53 6.31 13.49
CA ALA A 25 11.55 6.42 12.48
C ALA A 25 11.37 5.17 11.63
N PRO A 26 11.10 5.29 10.31
CA PRO A 26 10.82 4.13 9.50
C PRO A 26 11.97 3.17 9.73
N ALA A 27 11.62 1.97 10.18
CA ALA A 27 12.57 0.94 10.55
C ALA A 27 13.53 0.78 9.38
N GLN A 28 14.74 1.29 9.59
CA GLN A 28 15.82 1.33 8.62
C GLN A 28 15.47 2.12 7.33
N ALA A 29 16.27 3.15 7.04
CA ALA A 29 16.62 3.46 5.66
C ALA A 29 17.31 2.20 5.10
N ALA A 30 16.50 1.23 4.69
CA ALA A 30 16.94 -0.12 4.45
C ALA A 30 17.58 -0.12 3.07
N ASN A 31 18.92 -0.23 3.04
CA ASN A 31 19.74 -0.47 1.85
C ASN A 31 19.11 -1.57 0.98
N GLY A 32 18.22 -1.16 0.08
CA GLY A 32 17.29 -2.04 -0.60
C GLY A 32 16.75 -1.34 -1.84
N TRP A 33 15.99 -2.09 -2.61
CA TRP A 33 15.49 -1.69 -3.90
C TRP A 33 13.99 -1.78 -3.88
N ASN A 34 13.34 -0.71 -4.31
CA ASN A 34 11.92 -0.68 -4.63
C ASN A 34 11.76 -0.87 -6.13
N ALA A 35 10.92 -1.84 -6.53
CA ALA A 35 10.57 -2.11 -7.90
C ALA A 35 9.06 -1.97 -8.12
N THR A 36 8.71 -1.36 -9.25
CA THR A 36 7.35 -1.33 -9.79
C THR A 36 7.37 -2.03 -11.13
N VAL A 37 6.51 -3.04 -11.27
CA VAL A 37 6.26 -3.75 -12.53
C VAL A 37 4.91 -3.33 -13.08
N GLN A 38 4.75 -3.39 -14.40
CA GLN A 38 3.44 -3.44 -15.03
C GLN A 38 3.31 -4.78 -15.74
N CYS A 39 2.29 -5.56 -15.40
CA CYS A 39 2.00 -6.85 -16.00
C CYS A 39 0.66 -6.79 -16.75
N THR A 40 0.54 -7.62 -17.78
CA THR A 40 -0.75 -7.89 -18.44
C THR A 40 -1.57 -8.81 -17.56
N LYS A 41 -2.84 -8.45 -17.30
CA LYS A 41 -3.82 -9.31 -16.66
C LYS A 41 -4.25 -10.35 -17.69
N PHE A 42 -3.89 -11.61 -17.50
CA PHE A 42 -4.09 -12.65 -18.50
C PHE A 42 -5.11 -13.67 -18.01
N ARG A 43 -6.21 -13.84 -18.76
CA ARG A 43 -7.25 -14.81 -18.42
C ARG A 43 -6.78 -16.21 -18.79
N ILE A 44 -6.83 -17.14 -17.84
CA ILE A 44 -6.28 -18.49 -18.00
C ILE A 44 -7.14 -19.33 -18.95
N ALA A 45 -8.47 -19.15 -18.91
CA ALA A 45 -9.43 -19.98 -19.64
C ALA A 45 -9.27 -19.92 -21.17
N ASP A 46 -8.93 -18.75 -21.72
CA ASP A 46 -8.90 -18.48 -23.15
C ASP A 46 -7.60 -17.78 -23.60
N SER A 47 -6.63 -17.64 -22.69
CA SER A 47 -5.34 -17.02 -22.97
C SER A 47 -5.43 -15.60 -23.56
N SER A 48 -6.39 -14.79 -23.11
CA SER A 48 -6.54 -13.41 -23.56
C SER A 48 -6.01 -12.39 -22.54
N GLY A 49 -5.58 -11.22 -23.03
CA GLY A 49 -5.14 -10.10 -22.20
C GLY A 49 -6.31 -9.14 -21.87
N HIS A 50 -6.49 -8.84 -20.59
CA HIS A 50 -7.60 -8.04 -20.04
C HIS A 50 -7.06 -6.78 -19.35
N GLY A 51 -6.18 -6.06 -20.04
CA GLY A 51 -5.57 -4.82 -19.56
C GLY A 51 -4.32 -5.05 -18.71
N PHE A 52 -3.90 -4.00 -17.99
CA PHE A 52 -2.66 -3.96 -17.24
C PHE A 52 -2.90 -3.81 -15.75
N PHE A 53 -1.96 -4.31 -14.96
CA PHE A 53 -1.95 -4.19 -13.52
C PHE A 53 -0.53 -3.92 -13.03
N ASN A 54 -0.39 -3.12 -11.98
CA ASN A 54 0.92 -2.75 -11.43
C ASN A 54 1.19 -3.53 -10.15
N GLY A 55 2.38 -4.12 -10.05
CA GLY A 55 2.87 -4.75 -8.82
C GLY A 55 4.03 -3.98 -8.23
N HIS A 56 4.19 -4.08 -6.92
CA HIS A 56 5.20 -3.39 -6.14
C HIS A 56 5.98 -4.38 -5.29
N GLY A 57 7.28 -4.16 -5.17
CA GLY A 57 8.14 -5.07 -4.44
C GLY A 57 9.34 -4.36 -3.88
N TRP A 58 9.70 -4.74 -2.65
CA TRP A 58 10.92 -4.31 -2.01
C TRP A 58 11.82 -5.50 -1.73
N ALA A 59 13.12 -5.38 -1.98
CA ALA A 59 14.10 -6.38 -1.54
C ALA A 59 15.52 -5.81 -1.46
N LYS A 60 16.44 -6.58 -0.89
CA LYS A 60 17.87 -6.19 -0.75
C LYS A 60 18.60 -6.01 -2.09
N THR A 61 18.14 -6.64 -3.17
CA THR A 61 18.76 -6.54 -4.50
C THR A 61 17.73 -6.17 -5.58
N LYS A 62 18.18 -5.58 -6.69
CA LYS A 62 17.33 -5.22 -7.84
C LYS A 62 16.51 -6.40 -8.36
N ASP A 63 17.15 -7.57 -8.50
CA ASP A 63 16.51 -8.77 -9.06
C ASP A 63 15.44 -9.32 -8.11
N LEU A 64 15.73 -9.34 -6.81
CA LEU A 64 14.76 -9.76 -5.81
C LEU A 64 13.59 -8.78 -5.71
N ALA A 65 13.84 -7.48 -5.83
CA ALA A 65 12.78 -6.47 -5.81
C ALA A 65 11.86 -6.64 -7.02
N TRP A 66 12.44 -6.89 -8.19
CA TRP A 66 11.70 -7.21 -9.41
C TRP A 66 10.84 -8.48 -9.26
N LYS A 67 11.40 -9.56 -8.73
CA LYS A 67 10.68 -10.81 -8.46
C LYS A 67 9.56 -10.62 -7.44
N ALA A 68 9.82 -9.86 -6.36
CA ALA A 68 8.82 -9.51 -5.36
C ALA A 68 7.66 -8.71 -5.98
N ALA A 69 7.97 -7.74 -6.85
CA ALA A 69 6.97 -6.94 -7.54
C ALA A 69 6.13 -7.77 -8.54
N ILE A 70 6.72 -8.76 -9.22
CA ILE A 70 5.95 -9.72 -10.04
C ILE A 70 5.06 -10.59 -9.15
N LYS A 71 5.58 -11.08 -8.02
CA LYS A 71 4.81 -11.89 -7.08
C LYS A 71 3.59 -11.12 -6.59
N ASP A 72 3.80 -9.88 -6.14
CA ASP A 72 2.75 -8.97 -5.71
C ASP A 72 1.70 -8.74 -6.82
N ALA A 73 2.13 -8.51 -8.06
CA ALA A 73 1.21 -8.41 -9.19
C ALA A 73 0.36 -9.67 -9.40
N ASN A 74 0.93 -10.86 -9.14
CA ASN A 74 0.24 -12.14 -9.29
C ASN A 74 -0.70 -12.42 -8.11
N ASP A 75 -0.30 -12.07 -6.88
CA ASP A 75 -1.10 -12.26 -5.67
C ASP A 75 -2.38 -11.40 -5.71
N GLN A 76 -2.34 -10.24 -6.37
CA GLN A 76 -3.50 -9.36 -6.59
C GLN A 76 -4.44 -9.83 -7.70
N MET A 77 -4.11 -10.90 -8.44
CA MET A 77 -4.94 -11.36 -9.54
C MET A 77 -6.22 -12.02 -9.04
N PRO A 78 -7.39 -11.68 -9.61
CA PRO A 78 -8.61 -12.40 -9.32
C PRO A 78 -8.53 -13.85 -9.84
N ARG A 79 -9.37 -14.73 -9.29
CA ARG A 79 -9.44 -16.14 -9.71
C ARG A 79 -9.63 -16.26 -11.22
N GLY A 80 -8.89 -17.17 -11.83
CA GLY A 80 -8.91 -17.39 -13.29
C GLY A 80 -8.00 -16.45 -14.08
N TYR A 81 -7.22 -15.60 -13.42
CA TYR A 81 -6.24 -14.72 -14.05
C TYR A 81 -4.83 -14.97 -13.50
N ARG A 82 -3.83 -14.56 -14.29
CA ARG A 82 -2.42 -14.52 -13.91
C ARG A 82 -1.74 -13.29 -14.48
N ALA A 83 -0.72 -12.80 -13.80
CA ALA A 83 0.17 -11.78 -14.34
C ALA A 83 1.08 -12.40 -15.42
N LYS A 84 1.13 -11.77 -16.60
CA LYS A 84 1.99 -12.13 -17.75
C LYS A 84 2.66 -10.90 -18.36
N HIS A 85 3.70 -11.11 -19.15
CA HIS A 85 4.40 -10.05 -19.90
C HIS A 85 4.76 -8.82 -19.03
N CYS A 86 5.34 -9.06 -17.86
CA CYS A 86 5.69 -8.01 -16.91
C CYS A 86 6.88 -7.17 -17.41
N VAL A 87 6.73 -5.85 -17.41
CA VAL A 87 7.77 -4.89 -17.82
C VAL A 87 8.24 -4.02 -16.65
N LYS A 88 9.54 -3.69 -16.65
CA LYS A 88 10.19 -2.83 -15.66
C LYS A 88 9.73 -1.39 -15.85
N LYS A 89 8.92 -0.88 -14.93
CA LYS A 89 8.50 0.54 -14.93
C LYS A 89 9.46 1.40 -14.12
N LYS A 90 9.80 0.96 -12.91
CA LYS A 90 10.70 1.70 -12.01
C LYS A 90 11.46 0.71 -11.13
N ILE A 91 12.76 0.90 -10.99
CA ILE A 91 13.58 0.19 -9.99
C ILE A 91 14.53 1.22 -9.39
N VAL A 92 14.33 1.57 -8.12
CA VAL A 92 15.08 2.62 -7.43
C VAL A 92 15.61 2.10 -6.11
N ARG A 93 16.72 2.66 -5.64
CA ARG A 93 17.22 2.39 -4.30
C ARG A 93 16.33 3.11 -3.29
N GLY A 94 15.90 2.39 -2.26
CA GLY A 94 15.11 2.90 -1.13
C GLY A 94 15.99 3.47 -0.03
#